data_AF-A0A1S2WAD0-F1
#
_entry.id   AF-A0A1S2WAD0-F1
#
_cell.length_a   1.000
_cell.length_b   1.000
_cell.length_c   1.000
_cell.angle_alpha   90.00
_cell.angle_beta   90.00
_cell.angle_gamma   90.00
#
_symmetry.space_group_name_H-M   'P 1'
#
loop_
_entity.id
_entity.type
_entity.pdbx_description
1 polymer ?
#
loop_
_entity_poly.entity_id
_entity_poly.type
_entity_poly.pdbx_seq_one_letter_code
_entity_poly.pdbx_strand_id
1 'polypeptide(L)'
;MKKKSFALATSVALVSSAFLAACSTTDSNDTSSGDKSSDKKSSEQTLNLIESADIPTLNPTTSTDAVSFNVLNNTMEGLYRLDDKQQPTPGIAESHTVSDDKLTYTFKLRDAKWSDGTPITAKDFEYAWKEVLNPENASQYAYVFYNIDGAEEYNTKKGERDAVGVKAVDDKTFEVKLKAPADYFLGLTGFGPFMPKSEELSKKIGKDFGSTADKSLYNGPFKLTEWTREQGWKMVKNDNYWDKDSVKLNTINVKVVKETSTAVNLYEKGDIDRAGLSSEFVAQYQDNEEFKTKGESTIFYLYLNTKVKALNNEKIRRAIDMGYNKKGITDVILANGSIPANFLVPKDFAKDEDGKDFREKYPTFNEYNADEAKKLWEEGLKEIGQKSVELELLNYDSDDAKKIGEFLKGELEKNLAGMKVTIKQQPFKNKLDLENKGDFEFSFAGWGPDYQDPMTFLDLFLTDGPYNRGKWSDKEYDKLINDAKTQTDATKRWSELQEAEKILLDSAAISPVYQRGRAFMVKPYVKGIVEHNFGADFSYKWASIEGK
;
A
#
# COMPACT_ATOMS: atom_id res chain seq x y z
N MET A 1 -18.80 -10.13 -63.54
CA MET A 1 -17.41 -10.52 -63.87
C MET A 1 -16.90 -11.36 -62.68
N LYS A 2 -17.12 -12.68 -62.68
CA LYS A 2 -16.11 -13.78 -62.84
C LYS A 2 -14.81 -13.56 -62.02
N LYS A 3 -14.28 -14.48 -61.22
CA LYS A 3 -14.65 -15.80 -60.64
C LYS A 3 -13.52 -16.19 -59.64
N LYS A 4 -13.83 -17.11 -58.71
CA LYS A 4 -12.99 -17.75 -57.67
C LYS A 4 -11.78 -18.58 -58.18
N SER A 5 -10.81 -18.88 -57.30
CA SER A 5 -10.08 -20.17 -57.05
C SER A 5 -8.83 -19.85 -56.18
N PHE A 6 -8.44 -20.48 -55.07
CA PHE A 6 -8.29 -21.87 -54.57
C PHE A 6 -7.28 -22.73 -55.35
N ALA A 7 -6.11 -23.01 -54.75
CA ALA A 7 -5.40 -24.29 -54.87
C ALA A 7 -4.20 -24.40 -53.91
N LEU A 8 -4.24 -25.46 -53.11
CA LEU A 8 -3.17 -26.15 -52.39
C LEU A 8 -2.18 -26.79 -53.39
N ALA A 9 -0.89 -26.94 -53.03
CA ALA A 9 -0.16 -28.23 -53.15
C ALA A 9 1.31 -28.15 -52.70
N THR A 10 1.65 -29.14 -51.90
CA THR A 10 2.92 -29.67 -51.39
C THR A 10 3.98 -30.01 -52.44
N SER A 11 5.27 -29.87 -52.08
CA SER A 11 6.30 -30.87 -52.45
C SER A 11 7.58 -30.75 -51.61
N VAL A 12 7.94 -31.90 -51.04
CA VAL A 12 9.15 -32.26 -50.29
C VAL A 12 10.31 -32.51 -51.27
N ALA A 13 11.55 -32.12 -50.91
CA ALA A 13 12.76 -32.81 -51.38
C ALA A 13 13.95 -32.57 -50.42
N LEU A 14 14.26 -33.61 -49.65
CA LEU A 14 15.57 -33.86 -49.02
C LEU A 14 16.57 -34.27 -50.11
N VAL A 15 17.77 -33.68 -50.14
CA VAL A 15 18.98 -34.37 -50.63
C VAL A 15 20.19 -33.96 -49.78
N SER A 16 20.73 -34.97 -49.10
CA SER A 16 21.98 -35.01 -48.35
C SER A 16 23.20 -34.85 -49.26
N SER A 17 24.29 -34.26 -48.75
CA SER A 17 25.65 -34.56 -49.24
C SER A 17 26.65 -34.35 -48.11
N ALA A 18 27.19 -35.47 -47.63
CA ALA A 18 28.27 -35.57 -46.68
C ALA A 18 29.62 -35.25 -47.36
N PHE A 19 30.53 -34.64 -46.61
CA PHE A 19 31.97 -34.76 -46.83
C PHE A 19 32.66 -35.08 -45.49
N LEU A 20 33.02 -36.35 -45.34
CA LEU A 20 34.19 -36.86 -44.60
C LEU A 20 35.46 -36.44 -45.37
N ALA A 21 36.68 -36.30 -44.86
CA ALA A 21 37.32 -36.47 -43.57
C ALA A 21 38.74 -35.86 -43.69
N ALA A 22 39.38 -35.49 -42.58
CA ALA A 22 40.82 -35.65 -42.39
C ALA A 22 41.18 -35.51 -40.91
N CYS A 23 41.58 -36.62 -40.30
CA CYS A 23 42.26 -36.67 -39.01
C CYS A 23 43.75 -36.40 -39.19
N SER A 24 44.36 -35.69 -38.25
CA SER A 24 45.77 -35.92 -37.89
C SER A 24 45.94 -35.75 -36.39
N THR A 25 46.18 -36.88 -35.74
CA THR A 25 46.61 -37.08 -34.35
C THR A 25 48.05 -36.65 -34.14
N THR A 26 48.33 -35.95 -33.04
CA THR A 26 49.58 -36.08 -32.28
C THR A 26 49.27 -35.93 -30.79
N ASP A 27 49.48 -37.02 -30.05
CA ASP A 27 49.48 -37.08 -28.59
C ASP A 27 50.64 -36.29 -27.99
N SER A 28 50.39 -35.60 -26.88
CA SER A 28 51.39 -35.24 -25.88
C SER A 28 50.71 -35.16 -24.52
N ASN A 29 50.98 -36.15 -23.69
CA ASN A 29 50.62 -36.20 -22.27
C ASN A 29 51.22 -34.99 -21.54
N ASP A 30 50.37 -34.21 -20.86
CA ASP A 30 50.80 -33.49 -19.66
C ASP A 30 49.71 -33.57 -18.59
N THR A 31 50.04 -34.27 -17.51
CA THR A 31 49.23 -34.46 -16.31
C THR A 31 49.27 -33.19 -15.47
N SER A 32 48.16 -32.45 -15.45
CA SER A 32 47.90 -31.38 -14.49
C SER A 32 46.56 -31.65 -13.80
N SER A 33 46.65 -31.98 -12.52
CA SER A 33 45.53 -32.15 -11.59
C SER A 33 44.81 -30.81 -11.40
N GLY A 34 43.75 -30.59 -12.17
CA GLY A 34 42.83 -29.47 -12.03
C GLY A 34 41.60 -29.87 -11.22
N ASP A 35 41.50 -29.30 -10.03
CA ASP A 35 40.38 -29.37 -9.10
C ASP A 35 39.05 -29.07 -9.81
N LYS A 36 38.06 -29.98 -9.67
CA LYS A 36 36.70 -29.73 -10.16
C LYS A 36 36.02 -28.75 -9.21
N SER A 37 36.27 -27.46 -9.39
CA SER A 37 35.33 -26.43 -8.98
C SER A 37 34.04 -26.66 -9.78
N SER A 38 33.01 -27.17 -9.10
CA SER A 38 31.65 -27.15 -9.61
C SER A 38 31.25 -25.68 -9.79
N ASP A 39 31.37 -25.16 -11.02
CA ASP A 39 30.71 -23.93 -11.41
C ASP A 39 29.21 -24.13 -11.23
N LYS A 40 28.71 -23.73 -10.06
CA LYS A 40 27.30 -23.40 -9.86
C LYS A 40 27.02 -22.32 -10.91
N LYS A 41 26.31 -22.69 -11.98
CA LYS A 41 25.62 -21.71 -12.84
C LYS A 41 24.89 -20.77 -11.89
N SER A 42 25.36 -19.52 -11.80
CA SER A 42 24.67 -18.50 -11.01
C SER A 42 23.24 -18.43 -11.52
N SER A 43 22.27 -18.77 -10.66
CA SER A 43 20.86 -18.55 -10.97
C SER A 43 20.67 -17.09 -11.37
N GLU A 44 19.92 -16.85 -12.44
CA GLU A 44 19.57 -15.49 -12.84
C GLU A 44 18.81 -14.83 -11.69
N GLN A 45 19.39 -13.79 -11.09
CA GLN A 45 18.83 -13.07 -9.94
C GLN A 45 17.72 -12.10 -10.40
N THR A 46 16.72 -12.64 -11.09
CA THR A 46 15.58 -11.93 -11.65
C THR A 46 14.30 -12.41 -10.97
N LEU A 47 13.58 -11.49 -10.34
CA LEU A 47 12.27 -11.71 -9.73
C LEU A 47 11.17 -11.13 -10.62
N ASN A 48 10.14 -11.89 -10.91
CA ASN A 48 9.00 -11.49 -11.74
C ASN A 48 7.74 -11.46 -10.89
N LEU A 49 7.13 -10.29 -10.76
CA LEU A 49 5.98 -10.03 -9.92
C LEU A 49 4.84 -9.43 -10.75
N ILE A 50 3.69 -9.30 -10.10
CA ILE A 50 2.53 -8.58 -10.61
C ILE A 50 2.05 -7.56 -9.58
N GLU A 51 1.31 -6.56 -10.06
CA GLU A 51 0.54 -5.64 -9.23
C GLU A 51 -0.85 -5.44 -9.86
N SER A 52 -1.87 -5.16 -9.04
CA SER A 52 -3.25 -4.99 -9.53
C SER A 52 -3.57 -3.62 -10.11
N ALA A 53 -2.66 -2.65 -9.98
CA ALA A 53 -2.83 -1.28 -10.45
C ALA A 53 -1.49 -0.67 -10.88
N ASP A 54 -1.53 0.33 -11.76
CA ASP A 54 -0.37 1.16 -12.09
C ASP A 54 0.00 2.10 -10.93
N ILE A 55 1.26 2.55 -10.90
CA ILE A 55 1.78 3.48 -9.90
C ILE A 55 1.07 4.84 -10.04
N PRO A 56 0.40 5.37 -9.00
CA PRO A 56 -0.18 6.70 -9.09
C PRO A 56 0.87 7.82 -9.24
N THR A 57 1.93 7.78 -8.42
CA THR A 57 3.04 8.74 -8.44
C THR A 57 4.30 8.18 -7.76
N LEU A 58 5.49 8.67 -8.12
CA LEU A 58 6.76 8.38 -7.42
C LEU A 58 7.26 9.59 -6.61
N ASN A 59 6.42 10.60 -6.41
CA ASN A 59 6.79 11.76 -5.60
C ASN A 59 6.47 11.47 -4.13
N PRO A 60 7.47 11.34 -3.23
CA PRO A 60 7.21 11.05 -1.82
C PRO A 60 6.35 12.14 -1.16
N THR A 61 6.42 13.39 -1.64
CA THR A 61 5.61 14.51 -1.14
C THR A 61 4.10 14.29 -1.34
N THR A 62 3.70 13.63 -2.43
CA THR A 62 2.28 13.52 -2.85
C THR A 62 1.79 12.08 -2.98
N SER A 63 2.60 11.09 -2.59
CA SER A 63 2.20 9.68 -2.59
C SER A 63 1.22 9.42 -1.46
N THR A 64 0.15 8.67 -1.75
CA THR A 64 -0.94 8.44 -0.78
C THR A 64 -1.41 7.00 -0.72
N ASP A 65 -0.74 6.10 -1.43
CA ASP A 65 -1.27 4.80 -1.77
C ASP A 65 -0.21 3.67 -1.69
N ALA A 66 -0.70 2.45 -1.45
CA ALA A 66 0.14 1.28 -1.23
C ALA A 66 1.05 0.93 -2.42
N VAL A 67 0.62 1.16 -3.67
CA VAL A 67 1.44 0.85 -4.86
C VAL A 67 2.63 1.81 -4.92
N SER A 68 2.38 3.11 -4.80
CA SER A 68 3.45 4.12 -4.72
C SER A 68 4.39 3.86 -3.56
N PHE A 69 3.87 3.57 -2.35
CA PHE A 69 4.70 3.29 -1.18
C PHE A 69 5.52 2.02 -1.31
N ASN A 70 4.97 0.94 -1.90
CA ASN A 70 5.72 -0.28 -2.15
C ASN A 70 6.89 -0.05 -3.11
N VAL A 71 6.68 0.74 -4.18
CA VAL A 71 7.77 1.09 -5.10
C VAL A 71 8.78 1.99 -4.41
N LEU A 72 8.34 3.05 -3.72
CA LEU A 72 9.21 3.95 -2.96
C LEU A 72 10.05 3.20 -1.92
N ASN A 73 9.49 2.26 -1.18
CA ASN A 73 10.24 1.45 -0.19
C ASN A 73 11.38 0.62 -0.79
N ASN A 74 11.28 0.29 -2.08
CA ASN A 74 12.28 -0.50 -2.78
C ASN A 74 13.22 0.36 -3.65
N THR A 75 12.82 1.58 -3.98
CA THR A 75 13.65 2.52 -4.78
C THR A 75 14.24 3.69 -3.98
N MET A 76 13.74 3.92 -2.77
CA MET A 76 14.18 4.96 -1.84
C MET A 76 14.57 4.33 -0.51
N GLU A 77 15.24 5.09 0.35
CA GLU A 77 15.48 4.72 1.75
C GLU A 77 15.43 5.95 2.66
N GLY A 78 14.74 5.81 3.79
CA GLY A 78 14.54 6.88 4.77
C GLY A 78 15.67 6.92 5.79
N LEU A 79 15.45 7.64 6.90
CA LEU A 79 16.41 7.60 8.03
C LEU A 79 16.47 6.18 8.60
N TYR A 80 15.31 5.52 8.70
CA TYR A 80 15.14 4.13 9.14
C TYR A 80 14.47 3.29 8.06
N ARG A 81 14.37 1.99 8.30
CA ARG A 81 13.61 1.01 7.52
C ARG A 81 13.09 -0.09 8.43
N LEU A 82 12.03 -0.78 8.04
CA LEU A 82 11.57 -1.97 8.77
C LEU A 82 12.39 -3.21 8.38
N ASP A 83 12.71 -4.04 9.37
CA ASP A 83 13.30 -5.36 9.18
C ASP A 83 12.25 -6.48 9.05
N ASP A 84 12.68 -7.72 8.97
CA ASP A 84 11.81 -8.90 8.88
C ASP A 84 10.99 -9.17 10.16
N LYS A 85 11.32 -8.50 11.26
CA LYS A 85 10.62 -8.55 12.56
C LYS A 85 9.75 -7.31 12.80
N GLN A 86 9.51 -6.52 11.75
CA GLN A 86 8.71 -5.30 11.83
C GLN A 86 9.33 -4.23 12.76
N GLN A 87 10.64 -4.28 13.01
CA GLN A 87 11.33 -3.32 13.85
C GLN A 87 12.02 -2.24 13.01
N PRO A 88 11.98 -0.97 13.46
CA PRO A 88 12.74 0.09 12.81
C PRO A 88 14.23 -0.16 13.02
N THR A 89 14.97 -0.27 11.92
CA THR A 89 16.43 -0.43 11.87
C THR A 89 17.07 0.72 11.09
N PRO A 90 18.35 1.06 11.38
CA PRO A 90 19.04 2.16 10.71
C PRO A 90 19.06 2.02 9.17
N GLY A 91 18.57 3.05 8.47
CA GLY A 91 18.61 3.20 7.01
C GLY A 91 19.73 4.15 6.60
N ILE A 92 19.38 5.30 6.02
CA ILE A 92 20.35 6.38 5.72
C ILE A 92 20.97 6.96 6.99
N ALA A 93 20.24 6.97 8.12
CA ALA A 93 20.87 7.19 9.41
C ALA A 93 21.70 5.94 9.79
N GLU A 94 22.93 6.13 10.24
CA GLU A 94 23.73 5.07 10.86
C GLU A 94 23.48 4.95 12.37
N SER A 95 23.07 6.06 12.99
CA SER A 95 22.75 6.13 14.41
C SER A 95 21.83 7.31 14.72
N HIS A 96 21.25 7.31 15.91
CA HIS A 96 20.53 8.45 16.44
C HIS A 96 20.76 8.59 17.95
N THR A 97 20.55 9.79 18.49
CA THR A 97 20.42 10.06 19.93
C THR A 97 19.07 10.70 20.20
N VAL A 98 18.53 10.45 21.39
CA VAL A 98 17.27 11.05 21.88
C VAL A 98 17.57 11.84 23.15
N SER A 99 17.05 13.05 23.27
CA SER A 99 17.14 13.86 24.49
C SER A 99 16.40 13.23 25.67
N ASP A 100 16.73 13.64 26.90
CA ASP A 100 16.14 13.08 28.13
C ASP A 100 14.61 13.26 28.20
N ASP A 101 14.08 14.34 27.62
CA ASP A 101 12.64 14.61 27.51
C ASP A 101 11.94 13.83 26.37
N LYS A 102 12.70 13.06 25.59
CA LYS A 102 12.24 12.30 24.42
C LYS A 102 11.70 13.14 23.26
N LEU A 103 11.99 14.44 23.23
CA LEU A 103 11.45 15.36 22.23
C LEU A 103 12.43 15.64 21.08
N THR A 104 13.74 15.54 21.29
CA THR A 104 14.74 15.87 20.27
C THR A 104 15.46 14.62 19.81
N TYR A 105 15.37 14.34 18.51
CA TYR A 105 16.08 13.27 17.83
C TYR A 105 17.21 13.88 17.00
N THR A 106 18.44 13.41 17.18
CA THR A 106 19.59 13.78 16.35
C THR A 106 20.09 12.57 15.60
N PHE A 107 19.95 12.59 14.28
CA PHE A 107 20.38 11.52 13.39
C PHE A 107 21.75 11.82 12.80
N LYS A 108 22.62 10.81 12.79
CA LYS A 108 23.88 10.82 12.03
C LYS A 108 23.71 10.04 10.76
N LEU A 109 23.91 10.70 9.62
CA LEU A 109 23.75 10.12 8.30
C LEU A 109 25.06 9.47 7.83
N ARG A 110 24.95 8.30 7.23
CA ARG A 110 26.10 7.61 6.62
C ARG A 110 26.51 8.27 5.30
N ASP A 111 27.59 7.77 4.71
CA ASP A 111 27.91 8.06 3.31
C ASP A 111 27.00 7.30 2.35
N ALA A 112 25.93 7.98 1.94
CA ALA A 112 24.96 7.50 0.96
C ALA A 112 24.89 8.42 -0.25
N LYS A 113 24.44 7.87 -1.38
CA LYS A 113 24.37 8.55 -2.67
C LYS A 113 23.02 8.34 -3.32
N TRP A 114 22.60 9.36 -4.07
CA TRP A 114 21.56 9.24 -5.07
C TRP A 114 22.02 8.34 -6.23
N SER A 115 21.09 7.91 -7.06
CA SER A 115 21.33 7.01 -8.19
C SER A 115 22.21 7.60 -9.28
N ASP A 116 22.37 8.93 -9.32
CA ASP A 116 23.31 9.64 -10.20
C ASP A 116 24.72 9.80 -9.59
N GLY A 117 24.92 9.35 -8.34
CA GLY A 117 26.17 9.40 -7.61
C GLY A 117 26.35 10.66 -6.74
N THR A 118 25.43 11.62 -6.79
CA THR A 118 25.46 12.79 -5.90
C THR A 118 25.24 12.37 -4.43
N PRO A 119 25.90 13.02 -3.46
CA PRO A 119 25.76 12.66 -2.05
C PRO A 119 24.38 13.01 -1.51
N ILE A 120 23.87 12.18 -0.61
CA ILE A 120 22.68 12.49 0.20
C ILE A 120 23.13 13.23 1.46
N THR A 121 22.41 14.29 1.79
CA THR A 121 22.71 15.16 2.93
C THR A 121 21.49 15.37 3.81
N ALA A 122 21.69 15.89 5.01
CA ALA A 122 20.60 16.28 5.90
C ALA A 122 19.66 17.34 5.29
N LYS A 123 20.16 18.15 4.34
CA LYS A 123 19.35 19.13 3.62
C LYS A 123 18.29 18.49 2.74
N ASP A 124 18.52 17.28 2.21
CA ASP A 124 17.53 16.57 1.41
C ASP A 124 16.33 16.12 2.25
N PHE A 125 16.55 15.79 3.53
CA PHE A 125 15.49 15.49 4.49
C PHE A 125 14.77 16.76 4.93
N GLU A 126 15.52 17.80 5.32
CA GLU A 126 14.94 19.09 5.72
C GLU A 126 14.05 19.67 4.59
N TYR A 127 14.53 19.65 3.36
CA TYR A 127 13.78 20.09 2.19
C TYR A 127 12.52 19.24 1.98
N ALA A 128 12.66 17.91 1.94
CA ALA A 128 11.53 17.01 1.69
C ALA A 128 10.40 17.15 2.71
N TRP A 129 10.74 17.22 4.00
CA TRP A 129 9.75 17.28 5.07
C TRP A 129 9.05 18.65 5.09
N LYS A 130 9.78 19.73 4.81
CA LYS A 130 9.18 21.05 4.60
C LYS A 130 8.31 21.11 3.34
N GLU A 131 8.63 20.37 2.28
CA GLU A 131 7.78 20.26 1.08
C GLU A 131 6.47 19.50 1.36
N VAL A 132 6.49 18.46 2.18
CA VAL A 132 5.26 17.78 2.62
C VAL A 132 4.36 18.74 3.39
N LEU A 133 4.95 19.52 4.30
CA LEU A 133 4.23 20.49 5.12
C LEU A 133 3.83 21.77 4.38
N ASN A 134 4.42 22.06 3.22
CA ASN A 134 4.09 23.25 2.47
C ASN A 134 2.61 23.24 2.03
N PRO A 135 1.78 24.18 2.48
CA PRO A 135 0.35 24.20 2.16
C PRO A 135 0.04 24.25 0.66
N GLU A 136 0.94 24.83 -0.14
CA GLU A 136 0.75 24.94 -1.60
C GLU A 136 0.96 23.60 -2.32
N ASN A 137 1.65 22.65 -1.69
CA ASN A 137 1.83 21.30 -2.24
C ASN A 137 0.63 20.38 -1.94
N ALA A 138 -0.26 20.79 -1.02
CA ALA A 138 -1.48 20.06 -0.65
C ALA A 138 -1.25 18.56 -0.37
N SER A 139 -0.15 18.22 0.32
CA SER A 139 0.14 16.83 0.68
C SER A 139 -0.92 16.30 1.63
N GLN A 140 -1.57 15.20 1.25
CA GLN A 140 -2.57 14.54 2.11
C GLN A 140 -1.93 13.89 3.33
N TYR A 141 -0.63 13.60 3.30
CA TYR A 141 0.12 13.01 4.41
C TYR A 141 0.74 14.06 5.35
N ALA A 142 0.50 15.36 5.13
CA ALA A 142 1.05 16.42 5.99
C ALA A 142 0.70 16.24 7.48
N TYR A 143 -0.50 15.73 7.79
CA TYR A 143 -0.94 15.52 9.18
C TYR A 143 -0.07 14.54 9.96
N VAL A 144 0.59 13.57 9.30
CA VAL A 144 1.48 12.61 9.96
C VAL A 144 2.74 13.29 10.50
N PHE A 145 3.07 14.49 10.01
CA PHE A 145 4.18 15.31 10.48
C PHE A 145 3.81 16.23 11.65
N TYR A 146 2.54 16.33 12.06
CA TYR A 146 2.10 17.36 13.02
C TYR A 146 2.64 17.20 14.44
N ASN A 147 3.16 16.03 14.80
CA ASN A 147 3.91 15.87 16.05
C ASN A 147 5.30 16.52 16.00
N ILE A 148 5.77 17.01 14.86
CA ILE A 148 6.98 17.83 14.76
C ILE A 148 6.63 19.27 15.18
N ASP A 149 7.49 19.88 15.99
CA ASP A 149 7.31 21.25 16.48
C ASP A 149 7.12 22.23 15.30
N GLY A 150 6.14 23.13 15.38
CA GLY A 150 5.80 24.10 14.31
C GLY A 150 5.25 23.53 12.99
N ALA A 151 5.12 22.21 12.84
CA ALA A 151 4.73 21.59 11.57
C ALA A 151 3.26 21.86 11.18
N GLU A 152 2.34 21.65 12.11
CA GLU A 152 0.91 21.93 11.90
C GLU A 152 0.66 23.42 11.67
N GLU A 153 1.34 24.28 12.42
CA GLU A 153 1.23 25.74 12.29
C GLU A 153 1.67 26.17 10.90
N TYR A 154 2.79 25.64 10.39
CA TYR A 154 3.23 25.91 9.02
C TYR A 154 2.22 25.41 7.98
N ASN A 155 1.78 24.15 8.07
CA ASN A 155 0.83 23.57 7.11
C ASN A 155 -0.52 24.29 7.10
N THR A 156 -0.97 24.79 8.25
CA THR A 156 -2.25 25.50 8.40
C THR A 156 -2.14 27.01 8.16
N LYS A 157 -1.00 27.50 7.65
CA LYS A 157 -0.74 28.93 7.38
C LYS A 157 -0.82 29.82 8.63
N LYS A 158 -0.58 29.25 9.82
CA LYS A 158 -0.53 29.94 11.13
C LYS A 158 0.89 30.14 11.66
N GLY A 159 1.88 29.54 11.02
CA GLY A 159 3.30 29.64 11.35
C GLY A 159 4.18 29.70 10.10
N GLU A 160 5.48 29.87 10.32
CA GLU A 160 6.47 30.08 9.26
C GLU A 160 7.22 28.79 8.92
N ARG A 161 7.66 28.67 7.67
CA ARG A 161 8.43 27.50 7.17
C ARG A 161 9.69 27.21 8.00
N ASP A 162 10.35 28.25 8.48
CA ASP A 162 11.60 28.13 9.23
C ASP A 162 11.38 27.84 10.73
N ALA A 163 10.13 27.90 11.20
CA ALA A 163 9.77 27.50 12.56
C ALA A 163 9.52 25.99 12.70
N VAL A 164 9.46 25.25 11.59
CA VAL A 164 9.32 23.78 11.63
C VAL A 164 10.57 23.17 12.25
N GLY A 165 10.38 22.32 13.26
CA GLY A 165 11.42 21.67 14.07
C GLY A 165 12.21 20.58 13.34
N VAL A 166 12.69 20.86 12.13
CA VAL A 166 13.58 20.01 11.34
C VAL A 166 14.76 20.84 10.85
N LYS A 167 15.98 20.34 11.05
CA LYS A 167 17.19 21.12 10.77
C LYS A 167 18.33 20.24 10.29
N ALA A 168 18.90 20.58 9.15
CA ALA A 168 20.24 20.14 8.77
C ALA A 168 21.28 20.95 9.55
N VAL A 169 21.83 20.38 10.64
CA VAL A 169 22.87 21.02 11.45
C VAL A 169 24.17 21.14 10.64
N ASP A 170 24.48 20.09 9.89
CA ASP A 170 25.51 20.00 8.87
C ASP A 170 25.08 18.96 7.82
N ASP A 171 25.93 18.65 6.83
CA ASP A 171 25.54 17.74 5.74
C ASP A 171 25.24 16.30 6.23
N LYS A 172 25.70 15.90 7.41
CA LYS A 172 25.56 14.54 7.98
C LYS A 172 24.80 14.50 9.30
N THR A 173 24.31 15.62 9.80
CA THR A 173 23.58 15.70 11.07
C THR A 173 22.22 16.33 10.84
N PHE A 174 21.17 15.52 11.05
CA PHE A 174 19.78 15.96 10.94
C PHE A 174 19.12 15.93 12.31
N GLU A 175 18.55 17.06 12.73
CA GLU A 175 17.87 17.21 14.01
C GLU A 175 16.36 17.38 13.79
N VAL A 176 15.56 16.67 14.60
CA VAL A 176 14.11 16.77 14.61
C VAL A 176 13.63 17.00 16.03
N LYS A 177 12.76 17.98 16.22
CA LYS A 177 12.12 18.30 17.50
C LYS A 177 10.62 18.00 17.43
N LEU A 178 10.13 17.22 18.38
CA LEU A 178 8.72 16.84 18.52
C LEU A 178 7.99 17.70 19.55
N LYS A 179 6.65 17.72 19.46
CA LYS A 179 5.73 18.35 20.43
C LYS A 179 5.46 17.44 21.62
N ALA A 180 5.41 16.12 21.39
CA ALA A 180 5.23 15.10 22.41
C ALA A 180 6.06 13.84 22.10
N PRO A 181 6.45 13.04 23.13
CA PRO A 181 7.10 11.76 22.91
C PRO A 181 6.24 10.84 22.04
N ALA A 182 6.84 10.18 21.05
CA ALA A 182 6.15 9.26 20.15
C ALA A 182 7.03 8.04 19.87
N ASP A 183 6.71 6.91 20.49
CA ASP A 183 7.51 5.68 20.39
C ASP A 183 7.52 5.10 18.96
N TYR A 184 6.51 5.40 18.15
CA TYR A 184 6.41 5.00 16.74
C TYR A 184 7.23 5.90 15.78
N PHE A 185 7.82 7.00 16.26
CA PHE A 185 8.44 8.01 15.40
C PHE A 185 9.56 7.45 14.50
N LEU A 186 10.44 6.60 15.03
CA LEU A 186 11.51 5.99 14.23
C LEU A 186 10.96 5.18 13.06
N GLY A 187 9.85 4.44 13.26
CA GLY A 187 9.18 3.69 12.20
C GLY A 187 8.68 4.60 11.08
N LEU A 188 8.08 5.75 11.42
CA LEU A 188 7.63 6.74 10.44
C LEU A 188 8.76 7.28 9.56
N THR A 189 9.97 7.42 10.11
CA THR A 189 11.12 7.95 9.34
C THR A 189 11.62 7.02 8.22
N GLY A 190 11.08 5.81 8.12
CA GLY A 190 11.26 4.88 7.00
C GLY A 190 10.07 4.80 6.05
N PHE A 191 9.02 5.59 6.27
CA PHE A 191 7.80 5.57 5.46
C PHE A 191 7.89 6.57 4.29
N GLY A 192 7.14 6.32 3.21
CA GLY A 192 7.23 7.04 1.93
C GLY A 192 7.27 8.57 2.04
N PRO A 193 6.35 9.22 2.77
CA PRO A 193 6.33 10.67 2.96
C PRO A 193 7.57 11.25 3.65
N PHE A 194 8.27 10.45 4.47
CA PHE A 194 9.48 10.85 5.21
C PHE A 194 10.77 10.60 4.43
N MET A 195 10.68 10.04 3.22
CA MET A 195 11.84 9.81 2.36
C MET A 195 12.50 11.14 1.95
N PRO A 196 13.83 11.19 1.80
CA PRO A 196 14.52 12.39 1.32
C PRO A 196 14.10 12.70 -0.12
N LYS A 197 14.31 13.96 -0.53
CA LYS A 197 14.01 14.42 -1.89
C LYS A 197 15.10 15.39 -2.33
N SER A 198 15.70 15.14 -3.49
CA SER A 198 16.69 16.03 -4.08
C SER A 198 16.09 17.40 -4.35
N GLU A 199 16.56 18.43 -3.63
CA GLU A 199 16.12 19.82 -3.80
C GLU A 199 16.45 20.34 -5.20
N GLU A 200 17.63 20.03 -5.72
CA GLU A 200 18.08 20.46 -7.04
C GLU A 200 17.15 19.92 -8.14
N LEU A 201 16.90 18.61 -8.15
CA LEU A 201 16.02 18.02 -9.14
C LEU A 201 14.60 18.54 -8.97
N SER A 202 14.08 18.57 -7.74
CA SER A 202 12.73 19.06 -7.44
C SER A 202 12.49 20.47 -7.97
N LYS A 203 13.44 21.41 -7.76
CA LYS A 203 13.34 22.78 -8.29
C LYS A 203 13.43 22.82 -9.82
N LYS A 204 14.22 21.94 -10.42
CA LYS A 204 14.43 21.89 -11.88
C LYS A 204 13.19 21.42 -12.64
N ILE A 205 12.49 20.39 -12.15
CA ILE A 205 11.36 19.76 -12.86
C ILE A 205 9.99 20.06 -12.23
N GLY A 206 9.96 20.60 -11.01
CA GLY A 206 8.73 21.01 -10.32
C GLY A 206 7.73 19.86 -10.17
N LYS A 207 6.47 20.11 -10.55
CA LYS A 207 5.36 19.15 -10.46
C LYS A 207 5.56 17.83 -11.21
N ASP A 208 6.51 17.81 -12.15
CA ASP A 208 6.83 16.62 -12.93
C ASP A 208 7.69 15.61 -12.16
N PHE A 209 8.22 15.98 -10.99
CA PHE A 209 8.96 15.07 -10.12
C PHE A 209 8.12 13.83 -9.81
N GLY A 210 8.66 12.64 -10.07
CA GLY A 210 7.97 11.38 -9.84
C GLY A 210 6.91 11.00 -10.88
N SER A 211 6.81 11.71 -12.01
CA SER A 211 5.82 11.41 -13.05
C SER A 211 6.25 10.30 -14.04
N THR A 212 7.55 10.04 -14.15
CA THR A 212 8.17 8.97 -14.95
C THR A 212 9.43 8.48 -14.25
N ALA A 213 10.00 7.35 -14.68
CA ALA A 213 11.22 6.79 -14.09
C ALA A 213 12.43 7.75 -14.19
N ASP A 214 12.58 8.47 -15.30
CA ASP A 214 13.67 9.43 -15.52
C ASP A 214 13.45 10.80 -14.84
N LYS A 215 12.26 11.03 -14.28
CA LYS A 215 11.90 12.25 -13.53
C LYS A 215 11.94 12.03 -12.02
N SER A 216 12.75 11.07 -11.57
CA SER A 216 12.99 10.74 -10.17
C SER A 216 14.49 10.53 -9.93
N LEU A 217 14.91 10.66 -8.67
CA LEU A 217 16.19 10.15 -8.18
C LEU A 217 15.94 9.12 -7.09
N TYR A 218 16.82 8.12 -7.03
CA TYR A 218 16.65 6.94 -6.18
C TYR A 218 17.82 6.84 -5.21
N ASN A 219 17.54 6.52 -3.95
CA ASN A 219 18.58 6.24 -2.95
C ASN A 219 18.46 4.87 -2.28
N GLY A 220 17.51 4.05 -2.74
CA GLY A 220 17.24 2.73 -2.17
C GLY A 220 18.00 1.59 -2.85
N PRO A 221 17.67 0.34 -2.47
CA PRO A 221 18.28 -0.89 -2.97
C PRO A 221 18.19 -1.06 -4.50
N PHE A 222 17.11 -0.58 -5.08
CA PHE A 222 16.86 -0.61 -6.52
C PHE A 222 16.62 0.80 -7.07
N LYS A 223 16.62 0.92 -8.39
CA LYS A 223 16.17 2.10 -9.13
C LYS A 223 15.21 1.68 -10.21
N LEU A 224 14.21 2.51 -10.51
CA LEU A 224 13.32 2.26 -11.63
C LEU A 224 14.03 2.61 -12.94
N THR A 225 14.00 1.74 -13.93
CA THR A 225 14.56 2.00 -15.27
C THR A 225 13.51 2.10 -16.36
N GLU A 226 12.38 1.42 -16.17
CA GLU A 226 11.27 1.40 -17.12
C GLU A 226 9.97 1.50 -16.34
N TRP A 227 9.04 2.31 -16.84
CA TRP A 227 7.68 2.41 -16.32
C TRP A 227 6.74 2.75 -17.47
N THR A 228 5.91 1.78 -17.85
CA THR A 228 4.90 1.95 -18.89
C THR A 228 3.53 1.90 -18.24
N ARG A 229 2.79 3.00 -18.37
CA ARG A 229 1.48 3.21 -17.74
C ARG A 229 0.52 2.07 -18.06
N GLU A 230 -0.16 1.58 -17.03
CA GLU A 230 -1.09 0.43 -17.07
C GLU A 230 -0.49 -0.90 -17.58
N GLN A 231 0.84 -0.99 -17.83
CA GLN A 231 1.50 -2.23 -18.27
C GLN A 231 2.43 -2.79 -17.21
N GLY A 232 3.23 -1.95 -16.55
CA GLY A 232 4.20 -2.41 -15.56
C GLY A 232 5.46 -1.55 -15.48
N TRP A 233 6.40 -2.00 -14.65
CA TRP A 233 7.66 -1.32 -14.42
C TRP A 233 8.79 -2.32 -14.15
N LYS A 234 10.02 -1.82 -14.26
CA LYS A 234 11.24 -2.58 -14.02
C LYS A 234 12.13 -1.84 -13.03
N MET A 235 12.52 -2.56 -11.98
CA MET A 235 13.51 -2.13 -11.01
C MET A 235 14.80 -2.89 -11.23
N VAL A 236 15.93 -2.20 -11.22
CA VAL A 236 17.27 -2.82 -11.29
C VAL A 236 18.07 -2.46 -10.05
N LYS A 237 19.01 -3.32 -9.67
CA LYS A 237 19.91 -3.07 -8.54
C LYS A 237 20.58 -1.69 -8.68
N ASN A 238 20.63 -0.94 -7.58
CA ASN A 238 21.26 0.37 -7.55
C ASN A 238 22.73 0.25 -7.12
N ASP A 239 23.67 0.37 -8.06
CA ASP A 239 25.12 0.25 -7.80
C ASP A 239 25.69 1.38 -6.92
N ASN A 240 24.94 2.47 -6.74
CA ASN A 240 25.27 3.59 -5.86
C ASN A 240 24.69 3.43 -4.44
N TYR A 241 23.86 2.40 -4.20
CA TYR A 241 23.30 2.13 -2.88
C TYR A 241 24.41 1.72 -1.90
N TRP A 242 24.39 2.31 -0.69
CA TRP A 242 25.44 2.12 0.30
C TRP A 242 25.53 0.67 0.80
N ASP A 243 24.41 -0.07 0.82
CA ASP A 243 24.33 -1.48 1.23
C ASP A 243 24.03 -2.41 0.05
N LYS A 244 24.59 -2.09 -1.12
CA LYS A 244 24.40 -2.90 -2.34
C LYS A 244 24.87 -4.35 -2.21
N ASP A 245 25.77 -4.64 -1.27
CA ASP A 245 26.29 -6.00 -1.07
C ASP A 245 25.25 -6.93 -0.41
N SER A 246 24.32 -6.36 0.35
CA SER A 246 23.15 -7.07 0.87
C SER A 246 22.12 -7.40 -0.23
N VAL A 247 22.08 -6.62 -1.32
CA VAL A 247 21.12 -6.79 -2.42
C VAL A 247 21.55 -7.92 -3.35
N LYS A 248 20.77 -9.01 -3.41
CA LYS A 248 21.08 -10.18 -4.26
C LYS A 248 20.39 -10.13 -5.63
N LEU A 249 19.16 -9.62 -5.69
CA LEU A 249 18.45 -9.43 -6.95
C LEU A 249 19.14 -8.42 -7.85
N ASN A 250 19.28 -8.76 -9.13
CA ASN A 250 19.74 -7.85 -10.18
C ASN A 250 18.57 -7.09 -10.81
N THR A 251 17.42 -7.74 -10.96
CA THR A 251 16.25 -7.18 -11.64
C THR A 251 14.96 -7.67 -10.98
N ILE A 252 13.99 -6.76 -10.90
CA ILE A 252 12.61 -7.06 -10.54
C ILE A 252 11.72 -6.52 -11.66
N ASN A 253 11.01 -7.42 -12.33
CA ASN A 253 10.01 -7.07 -13.34
C ASN A 253 8.62 -7.11 -12.69
N VAL A 254 7.82 -6.07 -12.88
CA VAL A 254 6.43 -6.02 -12.37
C VAL A 254 5.49 -5.77 -13.53
N LYS A 255 4.46 -6.62 -13.66
CA LYS A 255 3.38 -6.46 -14.65
C LYS A 255 2.09 -6.01 -13.95
N VAL A 256 1.34 -5.10 -14.57
CA VAL A 256 -0.02 -4.77 -14.10
C VAL A 256 -0.97 -5.86 -14.60
N VAL A 257 -1.59 -6.61 -13.67
CA VAL A 257 -2.53 -7.71 -13.96
C VAL A 257 -3.74 -7.57 -13.04
N LYS A 258 -4.93 -7.37 -13.62
CA LYS A 258 -6.17 -7.07 -12.87
C LYS A 258 -7.05 -8.30 -12.63
N GLU A 259 -6.81 -9.37 -13.37
CA GLU A 259 -7.59 -10.60 -13.39
C GLU A 259 -6.82 -11.76 -12.74
N THR A 260 -7.42 -12.38 -11.72
CA THR A 260 -6.82 -13.52 -10.99
C THR A 260 -6.48 -14.69 -11.92
N SER A 261 -7.35 -14.99 -12.89
CA SER A 261 -7.11 -16.07 -13.87
C SER A 261 -5.88 -15.83 -14.75
N THR A 262 -5.62 -14.58 -15.15
CA THR A 262 -4.40 -14.21 -15.89
C THR A 262 -3.16 -14.39 -15.02
N ALA A 263 -3.21 -13.96 -13.75
CA ALA A 263 -2.12 -14.15 -12.81
C ALA A 263 -1.78 -15.64 -12.61
N VAL A 264 -2.79 -16.49 -12.40
CA VAL A 264 -2.62 -17.94 -12.27
C VAL A 264 -1.97 -18.54 -13.52
N ASN A 265 -2.46 -18.20 -14.72
CA ASN A 265 -1.91 -18.69 -15.98
C ASN A 265 -0.44 -18.28 -16.18
N LEU A 266 -0.06 -17.05 -15.80
CA LEU A 266 1.32 -16.59 -15.88
C LEU A 266 2.22 -17.35 -14.89
N TYR A 267 1.70 -17.66 -13.70
CA TYR A 267 2.43 -18.40 -12.67
C TYR A 267 2.67 -19.86 -13.06
N GLU A 268 1.66 -20.53 -13.62
CA GLU A 268 1.77 -21.90 -14.13
C GLU A 268 2.82 -22.00 -15.27
N LYS A 269 2.90 -20.97 -16.12
CA LYS A 269 3.91 -20.90 -17.20
C LYS A 269 5.31 -20.55 -16.71
N GLY A 270 5.47 -20.11 -15.47
CA GLY A 270 6.74 -19.62 -14.92
C GLY A 270 7.11 -18.20 -15.37
N ASP A 271 6.16 -17.44 -15.91
CA ASP A 271 6.36 -16.05 -16.33
C ASP A 271 6.37 -15.05 -15.16
N ILE A 272 5.83 -15.47 -14.01
CA ILE A 272 5.85 -14.74 -12.74
C ILE A 272 6.14 -15.72 -11.59
N ASP A 273 6.75 -15.20 -10.52
CA ASP A 273 7.25 -16.00 -9.41
C ASP A 273 6.34 -15.96 -8.17
N ARG A 274 5.32 -15.10 -8.17
CA ARG A 274 4.28 -15.00 -7.13
C ARG A 274 2.95 -14.57 -7.75
N ALA A 275 1.85 -15.20 -7.32
CA ALA A 275 0.50 -14.88 -7.79
C ALA A 275 -0.51 -14.92 -6.64
N GLY A 276 -1.31 -13.86 -6.49
CA GLY A 276 -2.46 -13.85 -5.57
C GLY A 276 -3.59 -14.74 -6.08
N LEU A 277 -4.35 -15.32 -5.16
CA LEU A 277 -5.47 -16.21 -5.43
C LEU A 277 -6.74 -15.66 -4.75
N SER A 278 -7.88 -15.88 -5.42
CA SER A 278 -9.22 -15.64 -4.88
C SER A 278 -10.20 -16.72 -5.38
N SER A 279 -11.34 -16.85 -4.70
CA SER A 279 -12.46 -17.72 -5.09
C SER A 279 -12.03 -19.16 -5.44
N GLU A 280 -12.38 -19.65 -6.63
CA GLU A 280 -12.14 -21.00 -7.13
C GLU A 280 -10.66 -21.36 -7.19
N PHE A 281 -9.78 -20.39 -7.40
CA PHE A 281 -8.34 -20.64 -7.48
C PHE A 281 -7.77 -20.97 -6.11
N VAL A 282 -8.31 -20.45 -5.01
CA VAL A 282 -7.89 -20.89 -3.68
C VAL A 282 -8.25 -22.36 -3.48
N ALA A 283 -9.48 -22.75 -3.82
CA ALA A 283 -9.93 -24.13 -3.70
C ALA A 283 -9.08 -25.09 -4.56
N GLN A 284 -8.67 -24.65 -5.75
CA GLN A 284 -7.82 -25.41 -6.66
C GLN A 284 -6.39 -25.62 -6.14
N TYR A 285 -5.83 -24.63 -5.43
CA TYR A 285 -4.40 -24.59 -5.09
C TYR A 285 -4.08 -24.80 -3.62
N GLN A 286 -5.06 -24.83 -2.72
CA GLN A 286 -4.84 -24.90 -1.26
C GLN A 286 -3.97 -26.09 -0.80
N ASP A 287 -3.97 -27.20 -1.54
CA ASP A 287 -3.17 -28.40 -1.25
C ASP A 287 -1.79 -28.41 -1.92
N ASN A 288 -1.43 -27.37 -2.67
CA ASN A 288 -0.13 -27.24 -3.33
C ASN A 288 0.95 -26.77 -2.33
N GLU A 289 2.17 -27.31 -2.42
CA GLU A 289 3.28 -26.91 -1.53
C GLU A 289 3.72 -25.44 -1.67
N GLU A 290 3.52 -24.87 -2.87
CA GLU A 290 3.80 -23.47 -3.20
C GLU A 290 2.72 -22.52 -2.67
N PHE A 291 1.58 -23.05 -2.17
CA PHE A 291 0.50 -22.28 -1.58
C PHE A 291 0.88 -21.73 -0.21
N LYS A 292 0.46 -20.49 0.04
CA LYS A 292 0.64 -19.77 1.30
C LYS A 292 -0.58 -18.90 1.59
N THR A 293 -0.82 -18.65 2.86
CA THR A 293 -1.82 -17.67 3.34
C THR A 293 -1.19 -16.71 4.34
N LYS A 294 -1.67 -15.46 4.34
CA LYS A 294 -1.29 -14.45 5.33
C LYS A 294 -2.49 -13.61 5.73
N GLY A 295 -2.71 -13.43 7.03
CA GLY A 295 -3.63 -12.42 7.56
C GLY A 295 -2.95 -11.05 7.58
N GLU A 296 -3.69 -10.00 7.26
CA GLU A 296 -3.17 -8.64 7.22
C GLU A 296 -4.01 -7.69 8.05
N SER A 297 -3.41 -6.55 8.40
CA SER A 297 -4.04 -5.50 9.19
C SER A 297 -4.70 -4.43 8.31
N THR A 298 -5.16 -4.78 7.10
CA THR A 298 -5.84 -3.85 6.18
C THR A 298 -7.35 -4.01 6.29
N ILE A 299 -8.09 -2.92 6.52
CA ILE A 299 -9.57 -2.92 6.48
C ILE A 299 -10.06 -2.34 5.17
N PHE A 300 -10.98 -3.04 4.52
CA PHE A 300 -11.80 -2.50 3.44
C PHE A 300 -13.17 -2.08 3.96
N TYR A 301 -13.66 -0.95 3.49
CA TYR A 301 -14.89 -0.31 3.95
C TYR A 301 -15.54 0.52 2.84
N LEU A 302 -16.80 0.90 3.02
CA LEU A 302 -17.48 1.90 2.20
C LEU A 302 -17.36 3.27 2.87
N TYR A 303 -16.79 4.25 2.18
CA TYR A 303 -17.01 5.66 2.51
C TYR A 303 -18.46 6.01 2.19
N LEU A 304 -19.12 6.73 3.10
CA LEU A 304 -20.49 7.23 2.92
C LEU A 304 -20.43 8.77 2.91
N ASN A 305 -20.59 9.40 1.74
CA ASN A 305 -20.44 10.85 1.61
C ASN A 305 -21.65 11.60 2.21
N THR A 306 -21.49 12.17 3.40
CA THR A 306 -22.55 12.89 4.12
C THR A 306 -22.97 14.21 3.44
N LYS A 307 -22.26 14.66 2.39
CA LYS A 307 -22.74 15.75 1.53
C LYS A 307 -23.92 15.32 0.65
N VAL A 308 -24.09 14.02 0.42
CA VAL A 308 -25.27 13.47 -0.27
C VAL A 308 -26.45 13.43 0.70
N LYS A 309 -27.58 14.02 0.31
CA LYS A 309 -28.76 14.19 1.17
C LYS A 309 -29.18 12.89 1.88
N ALA A 310 -29.22 11.78 1.15
CA ALA A 310 -29.61 10.47 1.72
C ALA A 310 -28.57 9.98 2.74
N LEU A 311 -27.28 10.06 2.42
CA LEU A 311 -26.20 9.58 3.29
C LEU A 311 -25.90 10.52 4.46
N ASN A 312 -26.43 11.75 4.48
CA ASN A 312 -26.42 12.59 5.67
C ASN A 312 -27.31 12.02 6.79
N ASN A 313 -28.32 11.22 6.46
CA ASN A 313 -29.19 10.58 7.44
C ASN A 313 -28.52 9.33 8.06
N GLU A 314 -28.39 9.31 9.38
CA GLU A 314 -27.72 8.21 10.09
C GLU A 314 -28.43 6.87 9.94
N LYS A 315 -29.76 6.84 9.96
CA LYS A 315 -30.52 5.59 9.81
C LYS A 315 -30.29 4.96 8.44
N ILE A 316 -30.21 5.78 7.39
CA ILE A 316 -29.85 5.32 6.04
C ILE A 316 -28.44 4.72 6.03
N ARG A 317 -27.45 5.38 6.64
CA ARG A 317 -26.07 4.84 6.69
C ARG A 317 -26.01 3.51 7.46
N ARG A 318 -26.67 3.43 8.63
CA ARG A 318 -26.75 2.20 9.42
C ARG A 318 -27.49 1.08 8.69
N ALA A 319 -28.55 1.41 7.96
CA ALA A 319 -29.25 0.45 7.11
C ALA A 319 -28.35 -0.11 6.01
N ILE A 320 -27.50 0.72 5.39
CA ILE A 320 -26.49 0.27 4.42
C ILE A 320 -25.49 -0.67 5.10
N ASP A 321 -24.94 -0.30 6.26
CA ASP A 321 -23.91 -1.10 6.95
C ASP A 321 -24.42 -2.47 7.41
N MET A 322 -25.66 -2.53 7.89
CA MET A 322 -26.31 -3.77 8.33
C MET A 322 -26.99 -4.52 7.17
N GLY A 323 -27.00 -3.94 5.96
CA GLY A 323 -27.86 -4.34 4.84
C GLY A 323 -27.30 -5.41 3.91
N TYR A 324 -26.06 -5.86 4.09
CA TYR A 324 -25.43 -6.88 3.25
C TYR A 324 -24.62 -7.88 4.07
N ASN A 325 -24.63 -9.14 3.65
CA ASN A 325 -23.90 -10.19 4.36
C ASN A 325 -22.42 -10.19 3.99
N LYS A 326 -21.59 -9.65 4.90
CA LYS A 326 -20.12 -9.56 4.75
C LYS A 326 -19.44 -10.93 4.52
N LYS A 327 -20.03 -12.04 5.00
CA LYS A 327 -19.52 -13.40 4.73
C LYS A 327 -19.63 -13.82 3.27
N GLY A 328 -20.61 -13.31 2.53
CA GLY A 328 -20.70 -13.58 1.09
C GLY A 328 -19.48 -13.05 0.35
N ILE A 329 -18.93 -11.92 0.80
CA ILE A 329 -17.70 -11.36 0.24
C ILE A 329 -16.49 -12.20 0.64
N THR A 330 -16.33 -12.49 1.93
CA THR A 330 -15.10 -13.15 2.43
C THR A 330 -15.03 -14.64 2.11
N ASP A 331 -16.15 -15.36 2.23
CA ASP A 331 -16.17 -16.81 2.18
C ASP A 331 -16.39 -17.33 0.74
N VAL A 332 -16.96 -16.49 -0.15
CA VAL A 332 -17.28 -16.86 -1.54
C VAL A 332 -16.47 -16.07 -2.56
N ILE A 333 -16.55 -14.73 -2.54
CA ILE A 333 -15.91 -13.88 -3.56
C ILE A 333 -14.40 -13.82 -3.38
N LEU A 334 -13.93 -13.69 -2.13
CA LEU A 334 -12.50 -13.64 -1.85
C LEU A 334 -11.96 -15.04 -1.58
N ALA A 335 -12.56 -15.76 -0.63
CA ALA A 335 -12.17 -17.11 -0.22
C ALA A 335 -10.66 -17.28 0.07
N ASN A 336 -9.99 -16.20 0.49
CA ASN A 336 -8.52 -16.10 0.51
C ASN A 336 -7.94 -15.87 1.92
N GLY A 337 -8.71 -16.19 2.95
CA GLY A 337 -8.36 -15.92 4.35
C GLY A 337 -8.77 -14.54 4.87
N SER A 338 -9.39 -13.70 4.04
CA SER A 338 -10.06 -12.48 4.53
C SER A 338 -11.20 -12.82 5.49
N ILE A 339 -11.47 -11.94 6.47
CA ILE A 339 -12.53 -12.14 7.47
C ILE A 339 -13.52 -10.97 7.48
N PRO A 340 -14.82 -11.20 7.77
CA PRO A 340 -15.78 -10.12 7.89
C PRO A 340 -15.33 -9.08 8.91
N ALA A 341 -15.41 -7.80 8.54
CA ALA A 341 -15.08 -6.70 9.44
C ALA A 341 -16.33 -5.90 9.78
N ASN A 342 -16.51 -5.72 11.07
CA ASN A 342 -17.54 -4.91 11.69
C ASN A 342 -16.86 -3.85 12.59
N PHE A 343 -15.63 -3.51 12.24
CA PHE A 343 -14.69 -2.71 13.02
C PHE A 343 -13.73 -2.01 12.04
N LEU A 344 -13.11 -0.92 12.47
CA LEU A 344 -12.17 -0.14 11.68
C LEU A 344 -10.71 -0.43 12.07
N VAL A 345 -10.41 -0.52 13.37
CA VAL A 345 -9.10 -0.98 13.83
C VAL A 345 -9.07 -2.51 13.71
N PRO A 346 -8.12 -3.11 12.95
CA PRO A 346 -8.07 -4.53 12.70
C PRO A 346 -7.85 -5.38 13.95
N LYS A 347 -8.31 -6.63 13.91
CA LYS A 347 -7.94 -7.67 14.88
C LYS A 347 -6.45 -7.99 14.79
N ASP A 348 -5.85 -8.34 15.92
CA ASP A 348 -4.47 -8.80 16.07
C ASP A 348 -3.42 -7.77 15.61
N PHE A 349 -3.77 -6.49 15.63
CA PHE A 349 -2.92 -5.41 15.11
C PHE A 349 -2.23 -4.61 16.21
N ALA A 350 -3.01 -4.02 17.12
CA ALA A 350 -2.53 -3.16 18.18
C ALA A 350 -2.88 -3.74 19.55
N LYS A 351 -1.91 -3.71 20.47
CA LYS A 351 -2.04 -4.22 21.83
C LYS A 351 -1.71 -3.15 22.85
N ASP A 352 -2.38 -3.19 23.99
CA ASP A 352 -2.03 -2.34 25.14
C ASP A 352 -0.77 -2.85 25.87
N GLU A 353 -0.39 -2.17 26.95
CA GLU A 353 0.78 -2.52 27.78
C GLU A 353 0.67 -3.91 28.44
N ASP A 354 -0.55 -4.41 28.65
CA ASP A 354 -0.81 -5.77 29.16
C ASP A 354 -0.78 -6.84 28.04
N GLY A 355 -0.63 -6.42 26.79
CA GLY A 355 -0.68 -7.29 25.61
C GLY A 355 -2.09 -7.65 25.15
N LYS A 356 -3.13 -6.96 25.65
CA LYS A 356 -4.52 -7.17 25.24
C LYS A 356 -4.80 -6.46 23.92
N ASP A 357 -5.56 -7.12 23.06
CA ASP A 357 -5.89 -6.58 21.74
C ASP A 357 -6.89 -5.42 21.84
N PHE A 358 -6.75 -4.43 20.96
CA PHE A 358 -7.65 -3.26 20.89
C PHE A 358 -9.13 -3.65 20.71
N ARG A 359 -9.41 -4.84 20.15
CA ARG A 359 -10.75 -5.42 19.94
C ARG A 359 -11.35 -6.10 21.15
N GLU A 360 -10.63 -6.28 22.25
CA GLU A 360 -11.17 -7.00 23.41
C GLU A 360 -12.40 -6.30 24.01
N LYS A 361 -12.39 -4.97 24.09
CA LYS A 361 -13.51 -4.17 24.66
C LYS A 361 -14.71 -4.09 23.72
N TYR A 362 -14.47 -3.81 22.44
CA TYR A 362 -15.50 -3.69 21.40
C TYR A 362 -15.16 -4.60 20.21
N PRO A 363 -15.61 -5.86 20.22
CA PRO A 363 -15.18 -6.85 19.23
C PRO A 363 -15.87 -6.73 17.86
N THR A 364 -17.05 -6.10 17.81
CA THR A 364 -17.91 -6.03 16.61
C THR A 364 -18.93 -4.89 16.76
N PHE A 365 -19.34 -4.29 15.65
CA PHE A 365 -20.37 -3.24 15.54
C PHE A 365 -21.30 -3.54 14.35
N ASN A 366 -22.55 -3.04 14.38
CA ASN A 366 -23.48 -3.06 13.24
C ASN A 366 -23.48 -4.38 12.41
N GLU A 367 -23.58 -5.51 13.07
CA GLU A 367 -23.56 -6.80 12.38
C GLU A 367 -24.71 -6.91 11.37
N TYR A 368 -24.51 -7.72 10.32
CA TYR A 368 -25.54 -7.96 9.31
C TYR A 368 -26.86 -8.38 9.95
N ASN A 369 -27.90 -7.59 9.71
CA ASN A 369 -29.25 -7.84 10.18
C ASN A 369 -30.22 -7.19 9.20
N ALA A 370 -30.68 -7.98 8.23
CA ALA A 370 -31.53 -7.49 7.15
C ALA A 370 -32.86 -6.90 7.64
N ASP A 371 -33.42 -7.38 8.75
CA ASP A 371 -34.70 -6.90 9.25
C ASP A 371 -34.58 -5.56 9.96
N GLU A 372 -33.53 -5.37 10.78
CA GLU A 372 -33.25 -4.04 11.35
C GLU A 372 -32.80 -3.06 10.26
N ALA A 373 -32.03 -3.51 9.26
CA ALA A 373 -31.64 -2.68 8.13
C ALA A 373 -32.86 -2.16 7.35
N LYS A 374 -33.85 -3.02 7.04
CA LYS A 374 -35.12 -2.63 6.41
C LYS A 374 -35.85 -1.57 7.23
N LYS A 375 -35.98 -1.79 8.54
CA LYS A 375 -36.67 -0.87 9.44
C LYS A 375 -35.99 0.50 9.49
N LEU A 376 -34.67 0.53 9.67
CA LEU A 376 -33.88 1.77 9.67
C LEU A 376 -33.98 2.49 8.32
N TRP A 377 -33.98 1.75 7.22
CA TRP A 377 -34.15 2.31 5.88
C TRP A 377 -35.51 2.96 5.67
N GLU A 378 -36.61 2.30 6.04
CA GLU A 378 -37.97 2.85 5.94
C GLU A 378 -38.12 4.12 6.80
N GLU A 379 -37.60 4.09 8.03
CA GLU A 379 -37.59 5.26 8.91
C GLU A 379 -36.75 6.41 8.33
N GLY A 380 -35.56 6.12 7.81
CA GLY A 380 -34.68 7.11 7.20
C GLY A 380 -35.27 7.74 5.94
N LEU A 381 -35.89 6.94 5.06
CA LEU A 381 -36.62 7.42 3.88
C LEU A 381 -37.75 8.37 4.27
N LYS A 382 -38.50 8.03 5.32
CA LYS A 382 -39.57 8.89 5.87
C LYS A 382 -39.01 10.21 6.39
N GLU A 383 -37.89 10.19 7.11
CA GLU A 383 -37.23 11.39 7.64
C GLU A 383 -36.75 12.35 6.54
N ILE A 384 -36.24 11.82 5.42
CA ILE A 384 -35.76 12.66 4.31
C ILE A 384 -36.85 13.01 3.28
N GLY A 385 -38.07 12.46 3.46
CA GLY A 385 -39.22 12.67 2.60
C GLY A 385 -39.08 12.03 1.22
N GLN A 386 -38.38 10.90 1.10
CA GLN A 386 -38.17 10.19 -0.17
C GLN A 386 -38.81 8.80 -0.13
N LYS A 387 -39.15 8.26 -1.31
CA LYS A 387 -39.69 6.89 -1.46
C LYS A 387 -38.66 5.91 -2.04
N SER A 388 -37.61 6.45 -2.64
CA SER A 388 -36.52 5.70 -3.27
C SER A 388 -35.26 6.56 -3.24
N VAL A 389 -34.11 5.90 -3.27
CA VAL A 389 -32.79 6.52 -3.28
C VAL A 389 -31.95 5.79 -4.33
N GLU A 390 -31.39 6.53 -5.27
CA GLU A 390 -30.42 6.02 -6.23
C GLU A 390 -29.04 6.53 -5.81
N LEU A 391 -28.07 5.62 -5.70
CA LEU A 391 -26.70 5.94 -5.31
C LEU A 391 -25.68 5.26 -6.24
N GLU A 392 -24.63 5.98 -6.61
CA GLU A 392 -23.47 5.52 -7.35
C GLU A 392 -22.39 4.98 -6.39
N LEU A 393 -22.03 3.70 -6.55
CA LEU A 393 -20.89 3.05 -5.94
C LEU A 393 -19.64 3.28 -6.79
N LEU A 394 -18.74 4.15 -6.32
CA LEU A 394 -17.40 4.28 -6.89
C LEU A 394 -16.55 3.07 -6.49
N ASN A 395 -15.97 2.38 -7.48
CA ASN A 395 -15.30 1.10 -7.28
C ASN A 395 -14.01 0.99 -8.11
N TYR A 396 -13.14 0.04 -7.74
CA TYR A 396 -11.95 -0.30 -8.52
C TYR A 396 -12.32 -1.10 -9.79
N ASP A 397 -11.39 -1.19 -10.73
CA ASP A 397 -11.54 -1.92 -11.99
C ASP A 397 -10.88 -3.33 -12.01
N SER A 398 -10.43 -3.82 -10.86
CA SER A 398 -9.95 -5.21 -10.68
C SER A 398 -11.09 -6.22 -10.62
N ASP A 399 -10.82 -7.49 -10.94
CA ASP A 399 -11.84 -8.54 -11.01
C ASP A 399 -12.57 -8.75 -9.67
N ASP A 400 -11.82 -8.90 -8.57
CA ASP A 400 -12.41 -9.07 -7.24
C ASP A 400 -13.28 -7.87 -6.83
N ALA A 401 -12.82 -6.64 -7.11
CA ALA A 401 -13.58 -5.44 -6.79
C ALA A 401 -14.89 -5.36 -7.59
N LYS A 402 -14.88 -5.73 -8.88
CA LYS A 402 -16.10 -5.82 -9.70
C LYS A 402 -17.12 -6.77 -9.09
N LYS A 403 -16.68 -7.98 -8.71
CA LYS A 403 -17.55 -8.98 -8.06
C LYS A 403 -18.11 -8.48 -6.73
N ILE A 404 -17.29 -7.82 -5.90
CA ILE A 404 -17.73 -7.19 -4.65
C ILE A 404 -18.78 -6.10 -4.91
N GLY A 405 -18.57 -5.24 -5.92
CA GLY A 405 -19.50 -4.19 -6.28
C GLY A 405 -20.88 -4.73 -6.68
N GLU A 406 -20.92 -5.75 -7.54
CA GLU A 406 -22.18 -6.40 -7.95
C GLU A 406 -22.86 -7.11 -6.77
N PHE A 407 -22.09 -7.73 -5.87
CA PHE A 407 -22.65 -8.35 -4.66
C PHE A 407 -23.28 -7.31 -3.73
N LEU A 408 -22.57 -6.21 -3.44
CA LEU A 408 -23.08 -5.11 -2.63
C LEU A 408 -24.35 -4.53 -3.23
N LYS A 409 -24.35 -4.26 -4.54
CA LYS A 409 -25.55 -3.82 -5.28
C LYS A 409 -26.71 -4.80 -5.07
N GLY A 410 -26.49 -6.08 -5.34
CA GLY A 410 -27.54 -7.11 -5.25
C GLY A 410 -28.14 -7.23 -3.85
N GLU A 411 -27.30 -7.28 -2.81
CA GLU A 411 -27.77 -7.40 -1.43
C GLU A 411 -28.46 -6.13 -0.92
N LEU A 412 -27.93 -4.95 -1.25
CA LEU A 412 -28.53 -3.67 -0.84
C LEU A 412 -29.87 -3.44 -1.55
N GLU A 413 -29.97 -3.64 -2.86
CA GLU A 413 -31.24 -3.50 -3.60
C GLU A 413 -32.29 -4.53 -3.15
N LYS A 414 -31.86 -5.74 -2.78
CA LYS A 414 -32.73 -6.79 -2.25
C LYS A 414 -33.27 -6.47 -0.86
N ASN A 415 -32.40 -5.99 0.04
CA ASN A 415 -32.76 -5.80 1.44
C ASN A 415 -33.36 -4.41 1.71
N LEU A 416 -33.02 -3.39 0.91
CA LEU A 416 -33.44 -2.00 1.13
C LEU A 416 -34.40 -1.55 0.04
N ALA A 417 -35.70 -1.74 0.27
CA ALA A 417 -36.73 -1.48 -0.74
C ALA A 417 -36.69 -0.03 -1.25
N GLY A 418 -36.62 0.13 -2.57
CA GLY A 418 -36.50 1.45 -3.21
C GLY A 418 -35.08 2.00 -3.30
N MET A 419 -34.06 1.26 -2.84
CA MET A 419 -32.67 1.53 -3.16
C MET A 419 -32.35 1.09 -4.59
N LYS A 420 -31.54 1.87 -5.30
CA LYS A 420 -30.94 1.51 -6.58
C LYS A 420 -29.45 1.85 -6.53
N VAL A 421 -28.59 0.92 -6.93
CA VAL A 421 -27.15 1.10 -6.98
C VAL A 421 -26.66 1.06 -8.43
N THR A 422 -25.99 2.13 -8.83
CA THR A 422 -25.18 2.16 -10.07
C THR A 422 -23.72 1.96 -9.71
N ILE A 423 -22.95 1.24 -10.51
CA ILE A 423 -21.53 0.97 -10.22
C ILE A 423 -20.68 1.74 -11.21
N LYS A 424 -19.74 2.53 -10.70
CA LYS A 424 -18.75 3.27 -11.49
C LYS A 424 -17.35 2.75 -11.17
N GLN A 425 -16.82 1.97 -12.09
CA GLN A 425 -15.46 1.44 -12.00
C GLN A 425 -14.46 2.47 -12.52
N GLN A 426 -13.32 2.62 -11.84
CA GLN A 426 -12.24 3.53 -12.22
C GLN A 426 -10.88 2.88 -11.96
N PRO A 427 -9.86 3.15 -12.80
CA PRO A 427 -8.47 2.87 -12.46
C PRO A 427 -8.07 3.52 -11.14
N PHE A 428 -7.16 2.90 -10.39
CA PHE A 428 -6.86 3.27 -9.00
C PHE A 428 -6.54 4.75 -8.81
N LYS A 429 -5.65 5.31 -9.64
CA LYS A 429 -5.30 6.73 -9.60
C LYS A 429 -6.52 7.65 -9.77
N ASN A 430 -7.35 7.37 -10.79
CA ASN A 430 -8.54 8.18 -11.05
C ASN A 430 -9.56 8.08 -9.92
N LYS A 431 -9.69 6.89 -9.31
CA LYS A 431 -10.56 6.68 -8.15
C LYS A 431 -10.10 7.53 -6.96
N LEU A 432 -8.81 7.51 -6.64
CA LEU A 432 -8.24 8.36 -5.59
C LEU A 432 -8.52 9.85 -5.86
N ASP A 433 -8.34 10.31 -7.11
CA ASP A 433 -8.61 11.70 -7.48
C ASP A 433 -10.08 12.11 -7.28
N LEU A 434 -11.03 11.24 -7.61
CA LEU A 434 -12.47 11.47 -7.39
C LEU A 434 -12.79 11.52 -5.89
N GLU A 435 -12.25 10.58 -5.11
CA GLU A 435 -12.44 10.56 -3.66
C GLU A 435 -11.89 11.80 -2.97
N ASN A 436 -10.70 12.24 -3.39
CA ASN A 436 -10.05 13.43 -2.86
C ASN A 436 -10.84 14.72 -3.11
N LYS A 437 -11.52 14.79 -4.26
CA LYS A 437 -12.43 15.90 -4.60
C LYS A 437 -13.79 15.81 -3.92
N GLY A 438 -14.14 14.65 -3.35
CA GLY A 438 -15.49 14.37 -2.85
C GLY A 438 -16.49 14.10 -3.97
N ASP A 439 -16.02 13.79 -5.18
CA ASP A 439 -16.83 13.54 -6.38
C ASP A 439 -17.32 12.07 -6.42
N PHE A 440 -17.99 11.65 -5.35
CA PHE A 440 -18.56 10.30 -5.19
C PHE A 440 -19.72 10.32 -4.19
N GLU A 441 -20.59 9.31 -4.24
CA GLU A 441 -21.69 9.19 -3.28
C GLU A 441 -21.33 8.18 -2.18
N PHE A 442 -21.06 6.93 -2.56
CA PHE A 442 -20.34 6.01 -1.68
C PHE A 442 -19.23 5.30 -2.46
N SER A 443 -18.14 4.98 -1.79
CA SER A 443 -16.93 4.45 -2.43
C SER A 443 -16.37 3.26 -1.68
N PHE A 444 -16.08 2.17 -2.38
CA PHE A 444 -15.39 1.02 -1.82
C PHE A 444 -13.90 1.29 -1.72
N ALA A 445 -13.36 1.38 -0.52
CA ALA A 445 -11.97 1.77 -0.24
C ALA A 445 -11.33 0.81 0.75
N GLY A 446 -10.01 0.93 0.92
CA GLY A 446 -9.28 0.21 1.96
C GLY A 446 -8.15 1.05 2.54
N TRP A 447 -7.83 0.77 3.79
CA TRP A 447 -6.72 1.38 4.52
C TRP A 447 -5.82 0.32 5.12
N GLY A 448 -4.52 0.40 4.81
CA GLY A 448 -3.45 -0.34 5.47
C GLY A 448 -2.76 0.58 6.48
N PRO A 449 -2.32 0.07 7.63
CA PRO A 449 -1.75 0.90 8.69
C PRO A 449 -0.37 1.40 8.29
N ASP A 450 -0.05 2.65 8.61
CA ASP A 450 1.26 3.24 8.33
C ASP A 450 2.29 2.91 9.41
N TYR A 451 1.81 2.75 10.65
CA TYR A 451 2.56 2.43 11.86
C TYR A 451 1.67 1.64 12.82
N GLN A 452 2.27 0.89 13.75
CA GLN A 452 1.55 -0.03 14.63
C GLN A 452 0.85 0.67 15.82
N ASP A 453 -0.19 1.44 15.56
CA ASP A 453 -1.01 2.09 16.59
C ASP A 453 -2.45 2.34 16.06
N PRO A 454 -3.51 2.24 16.90
CA PRO A 454 -4.89 2.47 16.43
C PRO A 454 -5.12 3.84 15.79
N MET A 455 -4.34 4.86 16.16
CA MET A 455 -4.42 6.21 15.61
C MET A 455 -4.30 6.24 14.08
N THR A 456 -3.52 5.34 13.47
CA THR A 456 -3.36 5.26 12.00
C THR A 456 -4.67 5.04 11.25
N PHE A 457 -5.70 4.49 11.92
CA PHE A 457 -7.05 4.34 11.36
C PHE A 457 -8.00 5.44 11.80
N LEU A 458 -7.87 5.89 13.05
CA LEU A 458 -8.86 6.75 13.68
C LEU A 458 -8.69 8.22 13.30
N ASP A 459 -7.47 8.73 13.12
CA ASP A 459 -7.31 10.14 12.76
C ASP A 459 -7.74 10.48 11.32
N LEU A 460 -7.95 9.46 10.48
CA LEU A 460 -8.49 9.60 9.12
C LEU A 460 -9.85 10.31 9.09
N PHE A 461 -10.64 10.21 10.15
CA PHE A 461 -12.03 10.66 10.20
C PHE A 461 -12.24 11.94 11.01
N LEU A 462 -11.15 12.61 11.40
CA LEU A 462 -11.23 13.96 11.95
C LEU A 462 -11.99 14.89 11.00
N THR A 463 -12.80 15.79 11.55
CA THR A 463 -13.52 16.81 10.78
C THR A 463 -12.52 17.60 9.92
N ASP A 464 -12.87 17.76 8.63
CA ASP A 464 -12.05 18.43 7.61
C ASP A 464 -10.64 17.82 7.36
N GLY A 465 -10.35 16.64 7.92
CA GLY A 465 -9.13 15.89 7.67
C GLY A 465 -9.01 15.44 6.20
N PRO A 466 -7.77 15.30 5.67
CA PRO A 466 -7.55 14.99 4.25
C PRO A 466 -8.11 13.63 3.82
N TYR A 467 -8.12 12.64 4.73
CA TYR A 467 -8.64 11.30 4.49
C TYR A 467 -10.10 11.11 4.92
N ASN A 468 -10.72 12.15 5.49
CA ASN A 468 -12.16 12.18 5.76
C ASN A 468 -12.90 12.52 4.46
N ARG A 469 -12.82 11.58 3.51
CA ARG A 469 -13.37 11.69 2.16
C ARG A 469 -14.90 11.70 2.19
N GLY A 470 -15.51 11.01 3.15
CA GLY A 470 -16.96 10.99 3.39
C GLY A 470 -17.53 12.26 4.04
N LYS A 471 -16.68 13.21 4.49
CA LYS A 471 -17.07 14.48 5.11
C LYS A 471 -17.96 14.34 6.35
N TRP A 472 -17.86 13.20 7.04
CA TRP A 472 -18.50 13.00 8.33
C TRP A 472 -17.87 13.91 9.39
N SER A 473 -18.62 14.29 10.41
CA SER A 473 -18.13 15.19 11.46
C SER A 473 -18.86 14.89 12.75
N ASP A 474 -18.10 14.71 13.83
CA ASP A 474 -18.62 14.57 15.18
C ASP A 474 -17.65 15.24 16.16
N LYS A 475 -18.17 16.13 17.00
CA LYS A 475 -17.35 16.94 17.90
C LYS A 475 -16.71 16.14 19.03
N GLU A 476 -17.39 15.10 19.51
CA GLU A 476 -16.86 14.26 20.58
C GLU A 476 -15.77 13.34 20.03
N TYR A 477 -15.98 12.80 18.83
CA TYR A 477 -14.94 12.08 18.09
C TYR A 477 -13.67 12.93 17.93
N ASP A 478 -13.81 14.15 17.38
CA ASP A 478 -12.69 15.06 17.18
C ASP A 478 -11.96 15.35 18.48
N LYS A 479 -12.70 15.55 19.57
CA LYS A 479 -12.14 15.80 20.89
C LYS A 479 -11.33 14.59 21.38
N LEU A 480 -11.89 13.38 21.33
CA LEU A 480 -11.22 12.16 21.80
C LEU A 480 -9.93 11.89 21.02
N ILE A 481 -9.96 12.05 19.70
CA ILE A 481 -8.76 11.85 18.87
C ILE A 481 -7.69 12.90 19.18
N ASN A 482 -8.05 14.18 19.34
CA ASN A 482 -7.09 15.23 19.64
C ASN A 482 -6.51 15.11 21.05
N ASP A 483 -7.32 14.72 22.04
CA ASP A 483 -6.85 14.42 23.39
C ASP A 483 -5.86 13.24 23.37
N ALA A 484 -6.18 12.16 22.67
CA ALA A 484 -5.33 10.97 22.57
C ALA A 484 -3.97 11.23 21.88
N LYS A 485 -3.85 12.27 21.05
CA LYS A 485 -2.57 12.68 20.43
C LYS A 485 -1.59 13.31 21.43
N THR A 486 -2.08 13.85 22.54
CA THR A 486 -1.25 14.52 23.56
C THR A 486 -1.33 13.84 24.93
N GLN A 487 -2.09 12.76 25.02
CA GLN A 487 -2.30 11.99 26.25
C GLN A 487 -1.02 11.26 26.68
N THR A 488 -0.61 11.46 27.93
CA THR A 488 0.57 10.81 28.53
C THR A 488 0.23 9.60 29.38
N ASP A 489 -1.04 9.44 29.78
CA ASP A 489 -1.54 8.24 30.43
C ASP A 489 -1.95 7.21 29.36
N ALA A 490 -1.17 6.12 29.25
CA ALA A 490 -1.38 5.09 28.24
C ALA A 490 -2.76 4.41 28.34
N THR A 491 -3.25 4.16 29.56
CA THR A 491 -4.56 3.52 29.79
C THR A 491 -5.69 4.45 29.35
N LYS A 492 -5.58 5.73 29.69
CA LYS A 492 -6.57 6.74 29.28
C LYS A 492 -6.56 6.93 27.77
N ARG A 493 -5.39 7.04 27.15
CA ARG A 493 -5.22 7.14 25.68
C ARG A 493 -5.89 5.96 24.97
N TRP A 494 -5.63 4.75 25.45
CA TRP A 494 -6.21 3.54 24.89
C TRP A 494 -7.74 3.55 24.95
N SER A 495 -8.31 3.93 26.09
CA SER A 495 -9.76 4.04 26.25
C SER A 495 -10.36 5.15 25.37
N GLU A 496 -9.70 6.30 25.23
CA GLU A 496 -10.16 7.41 24.37
C GLU A 496 -10.26 6.95 22.91
N LEU A 497 -9.26 6.20 22.42
CA LEU A 497 -9.27 5.64 21.06
C LEU A 497 -10.40 4.62 20.86
N GLN A 498 -10.66 3.77 21.86
CA GLN A 498 -11.75 2.79 21.79
C GLN A 498 -13.13 3.46 21.76
N GLU A 499 -13.34 4.50 22.56
CA GLU A 499 -14.60 5.27 22.54
C GLU A 499 -14.77 6.06 21.24
N ALA A 500 -13.69 6.61 20.69
CA ALA A 500 -13.74 7.31 19.40
C ALA A 500 -14.24 6.37 18.28
N GLU A 501 -13.66 5.18 18.18
CA GLU A 501 -14.10 4.22 17.16
C GLU A 501 -15.57 3.80 17.36
N LYS A 502 -16.00 3.62 18.60
CA LYS A 502 -17.40 3.32 18.91
C LYS A 502 -18.34 4.40 18.38
N ILE A 503 -18.03 5.68 18.58
CA ILE A 503 -18.85 6.80 18.04
C ILE A 503 -18.91 6.74 16.51
N LEU A 504 -17.76 6.51 15.87
CA LEU A 504 -17.63 6.45 14.42
C LEU A 504 -18.48 5.31 13.83
N LEU A 505 -18.43 4.12 14.43
CA LEU A 505 -19.12 2.94 13.93
C LEU A 505 -20.59 2.91 14.33
N ASP A 506 -20.98 3.31 15.54
CA ASP A 506 -22.40 3.38 15.93
C ASP A 506 -23.19 4.34 15.03
N SER A 507 -22.57 5.44 14.59
CA SER A 507 -23.15 6.41 13.65
C SER A 507 -23.02 6.02 12.17
N ALA A 508 -22.41 4.86 11.89
CA ALA A 508 -22.06 4.37 10.56
C ALA A 508 -21.44 5.47 9.69
N ALA A 509 -20.38 6.14 10.18
CA ALA A 509 -19.61 7.10 9.37
C ALA A 509 -18.99 6.43 8.12
N ILE A 510 -18.67 5.15 8.25
CA ILE A 510 -18.30 4.22 7.20
C ILE A 510 -19.08 2.92 7.39
N SER A 511 -19.03 2.05 6.39
CA SER A 511 -19.46 0.65 6.53
C SER A 511 -18.27 -0.29 6.31
N PRO A 512 -17.66 -0.84 7.38
CA PRO A 512 -16.61 -1.83 7.25
C PRO A 512 -17.08 -3.08 6.50
N VAL A 513 -16.25 -3.65 5.64
CA VAL A 513 -16.61 -4.81 4.80
C VAL A 513 -15.81 -6.03 5.26
N TYR A 514 -14.48 -5.98 5.18
CA TYR A 514 -13.60 -7.09 5.56
C TYR A 514 -12.23 -6.63 6.02
N GLN A 515 -11.60 -7.42 6.87
CA GLN A 515 -10.17 -7.37 7.14
C GLN A 515 -9.47 -8.31 6.15
N ARG A 516 -8.50 -7.78 5.41
CA ARG A 516 -7.83 -8.47 4.31
C ARG A 516 -7.02 -9.65 4.83
N GLY A 517 -7.21 -10.80 4.20
CA GLY A 517 -6.25 -11.88 4.15
C GLY A 517 -5.82 -12.08 2.71
N ARG A 518 -4.69 -12.77 2.52
CA ARG A 518 -4.19 -13.16 1.20
C ARG A 518 -3.99 -14.67 1.16
N ALA A 519 -4.40 -15.26 0.05
CA ALA A 519 -3.95 -16.56 -0.40
C ALA A 519 -3.11 -16.34 -1.66
N PHE A 520 -1.97 -17.01 -1.76
CA PHE A 520 -1.06 -16.80 -2.89
C PHE A 520 -0.19 -18.03 -3.13
N MET A 521 0.31 -18.11 -4.36
CA MET A 521 1.35 -19.04 -4.77
C MET A 521 2.68 -18.30 -4.82
N VAL A 522 3.76 -18.94 -4.37
CA VAL A 522 5.12 -18.41 -4.48
C VAL A 522 6.09 -19.53 -4.85
N LYS A 523 6.95 -19.26 -5.84
CA LYS A 523 7.90 -20.25 -6.32
C LYS A 523 8.91 -20.62 -5.23
N PRO A 524 9.23 -21.91 -5.01
CA PRO A 524 10.11 -22.32 -3.91
C PRO A 524 11.51 -21.73 -3.98
N TYR A 525 11.99 -21.37 -5.17
CA TYR A 525 13.29 -20.73 -5.37
C TYR A 525 13.32 -19.25 -4.95
N VAL A 526 12.17 -18.62 -4.70
CA VAL A 526 12.09 -17.24 -4.19
C VAL A 526 12.28 -17.25 -2.68
N LYS A 527 13.36 -16.63 -2.21
CA LYS A 527 13.66 -16.48 -0.78
C LYS A 527 13.72 -15.01 -0.39
N GLY A 528 13.52 -14.73 0.89
CA GLY A 528 13.88 -13.43 1.49
C GLY A 528 13.00 -12.23 1.11
N ILE A 529 11.83 -12.43 0.49
CA ILE A 529 10.83 -11.36 0.40
C ILE A 529 10.32 -11.11 1.82
N VAL A 530 10.49 -9.88 2.31
CA VAL A 530 9.92 -9.45 3.58
C VAL A 530 8.56 -8.82 3.30
N GLU A 531 7.53 -9.33 3.95
CA GLU A 531 6.17 -8.80 3.89
C GLU A 531 5.86 -8.06 5.19
N HIS A 532 5.61 -6.76 5.12
CA HIS A 532 5.35 -5.94 6.29
C HIS A 532 3.88 -5.96 6.69
N ASN A 533 3.60 -5.67 7.96
CA ASN A 533 2.24 -5.60 8.51
C ASN A 533 1.70 -4.16 8.56
N PHE A 534 2.59 -3.18 8.39
CA PHE A 534 2.31 -1.75 8.31
C PHE A 534 3.36 -1.04 7.45
N GLY A 535 3.08 0.18 7.02
CA GLY A 535 3.91 0.93 6.09
C GLY A 535 3.82 0.37 4.66
N ALA A 536 4.95 0.21 3.99
CA ALA A 536 4.97 -0.37 2.65
C ALA A 536 4.88 -1.89 2.68
N ASP A 537 4.06 -2.49 1.81
CA ASP A 537 3.76 -3.94 1.83
C ASP A 537 5.00 -4.86 1.74
N PHE A 538 5.99 -4.54 0.90
CA PHE A 538 7.12 -5.45 0.64
C PHE A 538 8.48 -4.78 0.68
N SER A 539 9.49 -5.51 1.15
CA SER A 539 10.90 -5.22 0.92
C SER A 539 11.58 -6.36 0.16
N TYR A 540 12.19 -6.00 -0.96
CA TYR A 540 12.93 -6.93 -1.83
C TYR A 540 14.45 -6.85 -1.65
N LYS A 541 14.94 -5.97 -0.76
CA LYS A 541 16.38 -5.80 -0.48
C LYS A 541 17.08 -7.13 -0.19
N TRP A 542 16.46 -7.98 0.60
CA TRP A 542 17.01 -9.25 1.06
C TRP A 542 16.53 -10.46 0.26
N ALA A 543 15.72 -10.23 -0.77
CA ALA A 543 15.21 -11.31 -1.60
C ALA A 543 16.31 -11.88 -2.50
N SER A 544 16.20 -13.17 -2.83
CA SER A 544 17.13 -13.91 -3.69
C SER A 544 16.41 -14.99 -4.49
N ILE A 545 17.05 -15.42 -5.58
CA ILE A 545 16.62 -16.58 -6.38
C ILE A 545 17.61 -17.73 -6.17
N GLU A 546 17.14 -18.85 -5.61
CA GLU A 546 17.97 -19.99 -5.23
C GLU A 546 17.58 -21.27 -5.98
N GLY A 547 18.53 -21.87 -6.70
CA GLY A 547 18.32 -23.18 -7.33
C GLY A 547 17.44 -23.19 -8.58
N LYS A 548 17.29 -22.03 -9.25
CA LYS A 548 16.59 -21.88 -10.53
C LYS A 548 17.41 -22.36 -11.73
#